data_AF-A0A5B6USY7-F1
#
_entry.id   AF-A0A5B6USY7-F1
#
_cell.length_a   1.000
_cell.length_b   1.000
_cell.length_c   1.000
_cell.angle_alpha   90.00
_cell.angle_beta   90.00
_cell.angle_gamma   90.00
#
_symmetry.space_group_name_H-M   'P 1'
#
loop_
_entity.id
_entity.type
_entity.pdbx_description
1 polymer ?
#
loop_
_entity_poly.entity_id
_entity_poly.type
_entity_poly.pdbx_seq_one_letter_code
_entity_poly.pdbx_strand_id
1 'polypeptide(L)'
;MHFGLTNAPTIFMDLMNRIFRTYLDRFVVVFIDDILIYSRDESEHAKHLRIVLQTLDFWEGIRVDPSKISAIINWKPPRNVSEVKSFLVLVGYY
;
A
#
# COMPACT_ATOMS: atom_id res chain seq x y z
N MET A 1 -17.00 -1.11 -0.40
CA MET A 1 -16.99 -1.62 -1.80
C MET A 1 -18.02 -2.71 -1.94
N HIS A 2 -18.83 -2.70 -3.01
CA HIS A 2 -19.67 -3.85 -3.35
C HIS A 2 -18.80 -4.88 -4.07
N PHE A 3 -18.41 -5.96 -3.37
CA PHE A 3 -17.76 -7.11 -3.97
C PHE A 3 -18.69 -7.74 -5.03
N GLY A 4 -18.19 -8.00 -6.23
CA GLY A 4 -18.93 -8.76 -7.26
C GLY A 4 -19.30 -8.03 -8.56
N LEU A 5 -18.86 -6.79 -8.77
CA LEU A 5 -18.92 -6.17 -10.10
C LEU A 5 -17.80 -6.74 -10.98
N THR A 6 -18.15 -7.44 -12.07
CA THR A 6 -17.20 -8.12 -12.98
C THR A 6 -16.14 -7.19 -13.57
N ASN A 7 -16.37 -5.88 -13.57
CA ASN A 7 -15.43 -4.84 -14.04
C ASN A 7 -14.74 -4.06 -12.90
N ALA A 8 -15.04 -4.34 -11.62
CA ALA A 8 -14.44 -3.65 -10.49
C ALA A 8 -12.90 -3.75 -10.45
N PRO A 9 -12.27 -4.90 -10.76
CA PRO A 9 -10.81 -5.00 -10.79
C PRO A 9 -10.21 -4.09 -11.87
N THR A 10 -10.84 -4.00 -13.04
CA THR A 10 -10.36 -3.16 -14.15
C THR A 10 -10.44 -1.68 -13.82
N ILE A 11 -11.55 -1.24 -13.20
CA ILE A 11 -11.75 0.15 -12.80
C ILE A 11 -10.81 0.55 -11.65
N PHE A 12 -10.61 -0.35 -10.68
CA PHE A 12 -9.67 -0.11 -9.59
C PHE A 12 -8.23 -0.04 -10.12
N MET A 13 -7.85 -0.97 -11.01
CA MET A 13 -6.53 -0.97 -11.62
C MET A 13 -6.26 0.28 -12.47
N ASP A 14 -7.25 0.77 -13.25
CA ASP A 14 -7.12 2.04 -13.99
C ASP A 14 -6.96 3.24 -13.04
N LEU A 15 -7.78 3.30 -11.98
CA LEU A 15 -7.70 4.36 -10.98
C LEU A 15 -6.32 4.38 -10.31
N MET A 16 -5.87 3.24 -9.81
CA MET A 16 -4.57 3.12 -9.15
C MET A 16 -3.43 3.41 -10.12
N ASN A 17 -3.53 3.00 -11.38
CA ASN A 17 -2.54 3.35 -12.40
C ASN A 17 -2.46 4.86 -12.66
N ARG A 18 -3.58 5.58 -12.59
CA ARG A 18 -3.61 7.05 -12.75
C ARG A 18 -3.05 7.76 -11.52
N ILE A 19 -3.37 7.29 -10.31
CA ILE A 19 -2.89 7.86 -9.04
C ILE A 19 -1.38 7.67 -8.89
N PHE A 20 -0.90 6.46 -9.15
CA PHE A 20 0.50 6.11 -8.95
C PHE A 20 1.37 6.29 -10.19
N ARG A 21 0.85 6.85 -11.29
CA ARG A 21 1.55 6.96 -12.57
C ARG A 21 2.98 7.51 -12.47
N THR A 22 3.21 8.47 -11.58
CA THR A 22 4.52 9.09 -11.31
C THR A 22 5.51 8.21 -10.54
N TYR A 23 5.00 7.16 -9.88
CA TYR A 23 5.73 6.27 -8.97
C TYR A 23 5.77 4.81 -9.44
N LEU A 24 4.89 4.43 -10.38
CA LEU A 24 4.89 3.14 -11.06
C LEU A 24 6.24 2.89 -11.73
N ASP A 25 6.70 1.64 -11.66
CA ASP A 25 7.99 1.16 -12.20
C ASP A 25 9.24 1.84 -11.62
N ARG A 26 9.10 2.72 -10.61
CA ARG A 26 10.22 3.32 -9.86
C ARG A 26 10.41 2.68 -8.50
N PHE A 27 9.32 2.65 -7.71
CA PHE A 27 9.30 2.06 -6.37
C PHE A 27 7.92 1.49 -6.00
N VAL A 28 6.92 1.59 -6.88
CA VAL A 28 5.56 1.06 -6.69
C VAL A 28 5.20 0.15 -7.86
N VAL A 29 4.56 -0.99 -7.56
CA VAL A 29 3.87 -1.84 -8.52
C VAL A 29 2.44 -2.04 -8.01
N VAL A 30 1.45 -1.84 -8.86
CA VAL A 30 0.04 -2.09 -8.52
C VAL A 30 -0.41 -3.34 -9.24
N PHE A 31 -1.06 -4.27 -8.53
CA PHE A 31 -1.61 -5.48 -9.11
C PHE A 31 -2.99 -5.78 -8.51
N ILE A 32 -4.03 -5.63 -9.33
CA ILE A 32 -5.43 -5.80 -8.93
C ILE A 32 -5.70 -4.98 -7.66
N ASP A 33 -5.81 -5.61 -6.50
CA ASP A 33 -6.17 -4.97 -5.24
C ASP A 33 -4.94 -4.59 -4.37
N ASP A 34 -3.74 -5.04 -4.76
CA ASP A 34 -2.51 -4.92 -3.99
C ASP A 34 -1.57 -3.83 -4.53
N ILE A 35 -0.93 -3.09 -3.61
CA ILE A 35 0.15 -2.15 -3.92
C ILE A 35 1.45 -2.68 -3.32
N LEU A 36 2.38 -3.07 -4.18
CA LEU A 36 3.73 -3.47 -3.78
C LEU A 36 4.65 -2.25 -3.81
N ILE A 37 5.33 -1.99 -2.69
CA ILE A 37 6.33 -0.92 -2.56
C ILE A 37 7.69 -1.59 -2.35
N TYR A 38 8.66 -1.28 -3.19
CA TYR A 38 10.00 -1.86 -3.10
C TYR A 38 11.06 -0.77 -2.94
N SER A 39 12.13 -1.07 -2.21
CA SER A 39 13.19 -0.13 -1.87
C SER A 39 14.46 -0.90 -1.55
N ARG A 40 15.63 -0.27 -1.71
CA ARG A 40 16.93 -0.91 -1.42
C ARG A 40 17.26 -0.92 0.07
N ASP A 41 16.85 0.12 0.79
CA ASP A 41 17.19 0.35 2.19
C ASP A 41 15.95 0.75 3.01
N GLU A 42 15.96 0.49 4.30
CA GLU A 42 14.84 0.78 5.21
C GLU A 42 14.49 2.28 5.27
N SER A 43 15.50 3.15 5.28
CA SER A 43 15.29 4.60 5.32
C SER A 43 14.62 5.13 4.04
N GLU A 44 14.99 4.58 2.88
CA GLU A 44 14.32 4.90 1.61
C GLU A 44 12.92 4.31 1.57
N HIS A 45 12.74 3.10 2.11
CA HIS A 45 11.44 2.46 2.22
C HIS A 45 10.45 3.28 3.05
N ALA A 46 10.88 3.83 4.19
CA ALA A 46 10.05 4.70 5.01
C ALA A 46 9.60 5.97 4.26
N LYS A 47 10.46 6.55 3.42
CA LYS A 47 10.12 7.71 2.58
C LYS A 47 9.11 7.31 1.49
N HIS A 48 9.35 6.22 0.79
CA HIS A 48 8.42 5.71 -0.23
C HIS A 48 7.05 5.38 0.36
N LEU A 49 7.03 4.72 1.52
CA LEU A 49 5.80 4.41 2.25
C LEU A 49 5.01 5.68 2.59
N ARG A 50 5.71 6.71 3.11
CA ARG A 50 5.10 8.01 3.43
C ARG A 50 4.49 8.67 2.20
N ILE A 51 5.18 8.66 1.06
CA ILE A 51 4.68 9.22 -0.20
C ILE A 51 3.42 8.48 -0.65
N VAL A 52 3.43 7.15 -0.62
CA VAL A 52 2.27 6.34 -1.04
C VAL A 52 1.07 6.58 -0.13
N LEU A 53 1.26 6.56 1.19
CA LEU A 53 0.19 6.82 2.15
C LEU A 53 -0.39 8.23 2.00
N GLN A 54 0.45 9.25 1.80
CA GLN A 54 -0.01 10.62 1.55
C GLN A 54 -0.77 10.76 0.23
N THR A 55 -0.34 10.06 -0.81
CA THR A 55 -1.00 10.07 -2.12
C THR A 55 -2.38 9.42 -2.04
N LEU A 56 -2.54 8.36 -1.24
CA LEU A 56 -3.83 7.72 -0.98
C LEU A 56 -4.75 8.63 -0.15
N ASP A 57 -4.23 9.27 0.90
CA ASP A 57 -5.01 10.14 1.79
C ASP A 57 -5.53 11.41 1.08
N PHE A 58 -4.78 11.92 0.10
CA PHE A 58 -5.18 13.08 -0.70
C PHE A 58 -6.31 12.77 -1.69
N TRP A 59 -6.53 11.52 -2.06
CA TRP A 59 -7.58 11.15 -3.01
C TRP A 59 -8.93 10.94 -2.30
N GLU A 60 -9.85 11.88 -2.49
CA GLU A 60 -11.22 11.85 -1.90
C GLU A 60 -12.02 10.55 -2.16
N GLY A 61 -11.63 9.76 -3.17
CA GLY A 61 -12.29 8.50 -3.54
C GLY A 61 -11.76 7.23 -2.87
N ILE A 62 -10.58 7.28 -2.21
CA ILE A 62 -9.95 6.12 -1.56
C ILE A 62 -9.59 6.49 -0.14
N ARG A 63 -10.47 6.19 0.83
CA ARG A 63 -10.15 6.36 2.24
C ARG A 63 -9.50 5.08 2.75
N VAL A 64 -8.21 5.15 3.08
CA VAL A 64 -7.54 4.09 3.83
C VAL A 64 -8.13 4.06 5.24
N ASP A 65 -8.48 2.87 5.73
CA ASP A 65 -9.04 2.72 7.08
C ASP A 65 -8.06 3.31 8.11
N PRO A 66 -8.48 4.32 8.92
CA PRO A 66 -7.62 4.95 9.92
C PRO A 66 -7.00 3.95 10.90
N SER A 67 -7.67 2.82 11.13
CA SER A 67 -7.21 1.73 11.99
C SER A 67 -6.01 1.00 11.37
N LYS A 68 -6.03 0.78 10.04
CA LYS A 68 -4.90 0.18 9.31
C LYS A 68 -3.69 1.12 9.31
N ILE A 69 -3.91 2.42 9.09
CA ILE A 69 -2.83 3.42 9.11
C ILE A 69 -2.19 3.48 10.51
N SER A 70 -3.02 3.56 11.56
CA SER A 70 -2.53 3.65 12.94
C SER A 70 -1.73 2.42 13.36
N ALA A 71 -2.11 1.23 12.88
CA ALA A 71 -1.38 0.00 13.15
C ALA A 71 0.02 0.02 12.50
N ILE A 72 0.15 0.54 11.28
CA ILE A 72 1.43 0.65 10.57
C ILE A 72 2.31 1.75 11.16
N ILE A 73 1.75 2.94 11.44
CA ILE A 73 2.50 4.10 11.95
C ILE A 73 3.07 3.83 13.35
N ASN A 74 2.32 3.14 14.22
CA ASN A 74 2.77 2.82 15.58
C ASN A 74 3.58 1.53 15.65
N TRP A 75 3.79 0.84 14.52
CA TRP A 75 4.54 -0.40 14.51
C TRP A 75 6.03 -0.14 14.74
N LYS A 76 6.63 -0.92 15.65
CA LYS A 76 8.07 -0.83 15.90
C LYS A 76 8.84 -1.49 14.74
N PRO A 77 9.93 -0.88 14.25
CA PRO A 77 10.75 -1.48 13.19
C PRO A 77 11.13 -2.93 13.52
N PRO A 78 10.78 -3.90 12.68
CA PRO A 78 11.03 -5.31 12.96
C PRO A 78 12.54 -5.59 12.97
N ARG A 79 13.02 -6.28 13.99
CA ARG A 79 14.46 -6.55 14.20
C ARG A 79 14.88 -7.97 13.84
N ASN A 80 13.93 -8.85 13.53
CA ASN A 80 14.21 -10.25 13.25
C ASN A 80 13.23 -10.84 12.20
N VAL A 81 13.62 -11.99 11.65
CA VAL A 81 12.89 -12.65 10.56
C VAL A 81 11.47 -13.04 10.97
N SER A 82 11.24 -13.41 12.24
CA SER A 82 9.89 -13.72 12.74
C SER A 82 8.99 -12.49 12.75
N GLU A 83 9.50 -11.32 13.16
CA GLU A 83 8.76 -10.07 13.14
C GLU A 83 8.46 -9.61 11.70
N VAL A 84 9.40 -9.78 10.77
CA VAL A 84 9.16 -9.54 9.34
C VAL A 84 8.08 -10.48 8.79
N LYS A 85 8.10 -11.76 9.19
CA LYS A 85 7.10 -12.74 8.77
C LYS A 85 5.72 -12.43 9.36
N SER A 86 5.64 -12.02 10.62
CA SER A 86 4.41 -11.52 11.26
C SER A 86 3.88 -10.26 10.57
N PHE A 87 4.76 -9.33 10.18
CA PHE A 87 4.37 -8.13 9.44
C PHE A 87 3.76 -8.49 8.09
N LEU A 88 4.41 -9.37 7.32
CA LEU A 88 3.88 -9.83 6.02
C LEU A 88 2.53 -10.56 6.17
N VAL A 89 2.37 -11.38 7.21
CA VAL A 89 1.09 -12.04 7.51
C VAL A 89 0.01 -11.02 7.84
N LEU A 90 0.32 -10.01 8.66
CA LEU A 90 -0.63 -8.96 9.03
C LEU A 90 -1.04 -8.09 7.84
N VAL A 91 -0.08 -7.76 6.96
CA VAL A 91 -0.34 -6.99 5.73
C VAL A 91 -1.15 -7.81 4.71
N GLY A 92 -0.92 -9.13 4.63
CA GLY A 92 -1.65 -10.00 3.68
C GLY A 92 -3.01 -10.50 4.15
N TYR A 93 -3.38 -10.35 5.43
CA TYR A 93 -4.68 -10.78 5.96
C TYR A 93 -5.79 -9.73 5.80
N TYR A 94 -5.46 -8.54 5.29
CA TYR A 94 -6.31 -7.34 5.30
C TYR A 94 -6.45 -6.74 3.92
#